data_AF-T0GBY6-F1
#
_entry.id   AF-T0GBY6-F1
#
_cell.length_a   1.000
_cell.length_b   1.000
_cell.length_c   1.000
_cell.angle_alpha   90.00
_cell.angle_beta   90.00
_cell.angle_gamma   90.00
#
_symmetry.space_group_name_H-M   'P 1'
#
loop_
_entity.id
_entity.type
_entity.pdbx_description
1 polymer ?
#
loop_
_entity_poly.entity_id
_entity_poly.type
_entity_poly.pdbx_seq_one_letter_code
_entity_poly.pdbx_strand_id
1 'polypeptide(L)'
;MRIFLEFKDYLLTLRTFWFFWVIRVILSAYISYTSFIIFSSLLNGEGVDRSNFLFSLAQTVQLFVLIGTFFLIRKDMDPESPVTMKEFFLFLLRVMGLILILVLCFVIFSFVLSLFGVGATRDIPDEAVGKKTTIQAIRAFSIMVVVIPIITFLFSVQVGALKVFPGWTNLRDAIKDREFLLSWLLTLIVSLGSYVLSFALAGIPDASQLETVYEHSRTAVVVYSIPALFYEFLYALPVFAYLRSMDRKRAESKP
;
A
#
# COMPACT_ATOMS: atom_id res chain seq x y z
N MET A 1 -7.19 21.98 -4.28
CA MET A 1 -6.38 22.74 -3.30
C MET A 1 -7.11 22.95 -1.97
N ARG A 2 -8.36 23.45 -1.97
CA ARG A 2 -9.17 23.63 -0.74
C ARG A 2 -9.30 22.37 0.12
N ILE A 3 -9.61 21.21 -0.48
CA ILE A 3 -9.76 19.95 0.29
C ILE A 3 -8.47 19.48 0.97
N PHE A 4 -7.32 19.68 0.33
CA PHE A 4 -6.02 19.31 0.90
C PHE A 4 -5.68 20.18 2.11
N LEU A 5 -5.92 21.49 2.02
CA LEU A 5 -5.72 22.41 3.14
C LEU A 5 -6.62 22.06 4.32
N GLU A 6 -7.90 21.78 4.05
CA GLU A 6 -8.85 21.38 5.09
C GLU A 6 -8.52 20.02 5.70
N PHE A 7 -8.05 19.06 4.90
CA PHE A 7 -7.54 17.78 5.41
C PHE A 7 -6.32 17.98 6.31
N LYS A 8 -5.36 18.79 5.87
CA LYS A 8 -4.16 19.12 6.64
C LYS A 8 -4.53 19.79 7.96
N ASP A 9 -5.40 20.79 7.95
CA ASP A 9 -5.87 21.47 9.16
C ASP A 9 -6.61 20.50 10.08
N TYR A 10 -7.47 19.60 9.54
CA TYR A 10 -8.12 18.54 10.30
C TYR A 10 -7.12 17.60 10.97
N LEU A 11 -6.14 17.07 10.23
CA LEU A 11 -5.13 16.17 10.79
C LEU A 11 -4.30 16.84 11.89
N LEU A 12 -4.00 18.13 11.77
CA LEU A 12 -3.31 18.90 12.80
C LEU A 12 -4.07 18.93 14.14
N THR A 13 -5.40 18.78 14.11
CA THR A 13 -6.21 18.70 15.34
C THR A 13 -6.18 17.30 16.00
N LEU A 14 -5.90 16.25 15.23
CA LEU A 14 -5.89 14.86 15.71
C LEU A 14 -4.53 14.48 16.34
N ARG A 15 -4.31 14.78 17.61
CA ARG A 15 -3.06 14.41 18.32
C ARG A 15 -2.72 12.92 18.22
N THR A 16 -3.73 12.06 18.26
CA THR A 16 -3.58 10.61 18.12
C THR A 16 -3.05 10.25 16.73
N PHE A 17 -3.52 10.90 15.66
CA PHE A 17 -2.99 10.69 14.31
C PHE A 17 -1.47 10.90 14.26
N TRP A 18 -0.96 11.97 14.87
CA TRP A 18 0.49 12.25 14.88
C TRP A 18 1.30 11.19 15.62
N PHE A 19 0.77 10.65 16.72
CA PHE A 19 1.42 9.55 17.43
C PHE A 19 1.52 8.29 16.55
N PHE A 20 0.40 7.88 15.93
CA PHE A 20 0.40 6.74 15.00
C PHE A 20 1.33 7.02 13.82
N TRP A 21 1.30 8.21 13.25
CA TRP A 21 2.16 8.60 12.13
C TRP A 21 3.65 8.51 12.47
N VAL A 22 4.10 9.04 13.61
CA VAL A 22 5.51 8.93 14.05
C VAL A 22 5.95 7.47 14.19
N ILE A 23 5.10 6.61 14.77
CA ILE A 23 5.40 5.17 14.87
C ILE A 23 5.58 4.57 13.47
N ARG A 24 4.73 4.94 12.51
CA ARG A 24 4.83 4.46 11.12
C ARG A 24 6.09 4.95 10.43
N VAL A 25 6.50 6.20 10.66
CA VAL A 25 7.76 6.74 10.13
C VAL A 25 8.95 5.89 10.60
N ILE A 26 9.02 5.60 11.89
CA ILE A 26 10.10 4.80 12.49
C ILE A 26 10.09 3.37 11.93
N LEU A 27 8.92 2.73 11.88
CA LEU A 27 8.79 1.37 11.33
C LEU A 27 9.15 1.32 9.85
N SER A 28 8.74 2.32 9.06
CA SER A 28 9.05 2.40 7.62
C SER A 28 10.56 2.54 7.40
N ALA A 29 11.23 3.40 8.17
CA ALA A 29 12.68 3.55 8.11
C ALA A 29 13.39 2.23 8.47
N TYR A 30 12.93 1.53 9.50
CA TYR A 30 13.45 0.22 9.89
C TYR A 30 13.25 -0.86 8.82
N ILE A 31 12.04 -0.94 8.23
CA ILE A 31 11.70 -1.89 7.17
C ILE A 31 12.56 -1.63 5.94
N SER A 32 12.66 -0.38 5.48
CA SER A 32 13.51 0.01 4.35
C SER A 32 14.98 -0.34 4.57
N TYR A 33 15.50 -0.05 5.77
CA TYR A 33 16.87 -0.41 6.15
C TYR A 33 17.10 -1.93 6.12
N THR A 34 16.16 -2.70 6.69
CA THR A 34 16.28 -4.16 6.75
C THR A 34 16.10 -4.81 5.36
N SER A 35 15.20 -4.29 4.53
CA SER A 35 15.05 -4.70 3.13
C SER A 35 16.34 -4.47 2.34
N PHE A 36 17.04 -3.36 2.58
CA PHE A 36 18.32 -3.09 1.95
C PHE A 36 19.37 -4.13 2.33
N ILE A 37 19.47 -4.50 3.60
CA ILE A 37 20.38 -5.55 4.07
C ILE A 37 20.05 -6.90 3.42
N ILE A 38 18.77 -7.31 3.43
CA ILE A 38 18.33 -8.58 2.82
C ILE A 38 18.65 -8.62 1.33
N PHE A 39 18.37 -7.52 0.62
CA PHE A 39 18.64 -7.41 -0.81
C PHE A 39 20.14 -7.48 -1.12
N SER A 40 20.98 -6.80 -0.35
CA SER A 40 22.44 -6.85 -0.51
C SER A 40 23.00 -8.25 -0.23
N SER A 41 22.48 -8.94 0.79
CA SER A 41 22.85 -10.32 1.13
C SER A 41 22.53 -11.29 -0.02
N LEU A 42 21.32 -11.18 -0.59
CA LEU A 42 20.87 -11.98 -1.72
C LEU A 42 21.74 -11.77 -2.97
N LEU A 43 22.19 -10.55 -3.23
CA LEU A 43 23.09 -10.25 -4.35
C LEU A 43 24.51 -10.78 -4.16
N ASN A 44 25.00 -10.81 -2.92
CA ASN A 44 26.32 -11.33 -2.57
C ASN A 44 26.36 -12.86 -2.45
N GLY A 45 25.23 -13.56 -2.64
CA GLY A 45 25.14 -15.02 -2.47
C GLY A 45 25.20 -15.47 -1.01
N GLU A 46 25.19 -14.53 -0.07
CA GLU A 46 25.09 -14.78 1.36
C GLU A 46 23.59 -15.05 1.63
N GLY A 47 23.22 -16.31 1.85
CA GLY A 47 21.83 -16.72 2.04
C GLY A 47 21.06 -15.87 3.07
N VAL A 48 19.73 -15.84 2.96
CA VAL A 48 18.89 -14.94 3.79
C VAL A 48 18.97 -15.33 5.27
N ASP A 49 19.62 -14.49 6.06
CA ASP A 49 19.83 -14.70 7.49
C ASP A 49 18.55 -14.47 8.33
N ARG A 50 18.58 -14.85 9.62
CA ARG A 50 17.47 -14.91 10.60
C ARG A 50 16.67 -13.61 10.85
N SER A 51 16.96 -12.51 10.14
CA SER A 51 16.30 -11.19 10.24
C SER A 51 14.85 -11.14 9.71
N ASN A 52 14.40 -12.20 9.02
CA ASN A 52 13.05 -12.27 8.43
C ASN A 52 11.90 -12.16 9.45
N PHE A 53 12.06 -12.63 10.69
CA PHE A 53 10.98 -12.55 11.68
C PHE A 53 10.71 -11.11 12.12
N LEU A 54 11.75 -10.36 12.51
CA LEU A 54 11.59 -8.97 12.95
C LEU A 54 11.16 -8.06 11.79
N PHE A 55 11.62 -8.33 10.58
CA PHE A 55 11.15 -7.67 9.37
C PHE A 55 9.64 -7.90 9.14
N SER A 56 9.21 -9.16 9.15
CA SER A 56 7.80 -9.54 8.96
C SER A 56 6.90 -9.00 10.09
N LEU A 57 7.42 -9.00 11.33
CA LEU A 57 6.74 -8.41 12.48
C LEU A 57 6.57 -6.90 12.31
N ALA A 58 7.62 -6.19 11.88
CA ALA A 58 7.55 -4.75 11.63
C ALA A 58 6.53 -4.41 10.54
N GLN A 59 6.49 -5.17 9.43
CA GLN A 59 5.47 -5.02 8.38
C GLN A 59 4.05 -5.27 8.91
N THR A 60 3.89 -6.28 9.76
CA THR A 60 2.60 -6.63 10.37
C THR A 60 2.12 -5.51 11.31
N VAL A 61 3.00 -5.00 12.18
CA VAL A 61 2.70 -3.88 13.07
C VAL A 61 2.37 -2.63 12.24
N GLN A 62 3.13 -2.35 11.18
CA GLN A 62 2.87 -1.23 10.28
C GLN A 62 1.46 -1.31 9.68
N LEU A 63 0.96 -2.49 9.31
CA LEU A 63 -0.42 -2.64 8.85
C LEU A 63 -1.45 -2.26 9.93
N PHE A 64 -1.28 -2.75 11.17
CA PHE A 64 -2.21 -2.42 12.25
C PHE A 64 -2.20 -0.94 12.62
N VAL A 65 -1.05 -0.29 12.60
CA VAL A 65 -0.92 1.16 12.85
C VAL A 65 -1.60 1.95 11.72
N LEU A 66 -1.62 1.45 10.47
CA LEU A 66 -2.34 2.08 9.35
C LEU A 66 -3.84 2.05 9.59
N ILE A 67 -4.32 0.88 9.96
CA ILE A 67 -5.73 0.60 10.23
C ILE A 67 -6.21 1.46 11.40
N GLY A 68 -5.41 1.57 12.47
CA GLY A 68 -5.69 2.47 13.60
C GLY A 68 -5.77 3.93 13.19
N THR A 69 -4.94 4.37 12.24
CA THR A 69 -4.97 5.73 11.70
C THR A 69 -6.29 6.01 10.96
N PHE A 70 -6.74 5.08 10.11
CA PHE A 70 -8.01 5.21 9.40
C PHE A 70 -9.24 5.11 10.30
N PHE A 71 -9.17 4.32 11.39
CA PHE A 71 -10.21 4.30 12.41
C PHE A 71 -10.43 5.69 13.01
N LEU A 72 -9.36 6.36 13.41
CA LEU A 72 -9.43 7.67 14.05
C LEU A 72 -10.07 8.70 13.10
N ILE A 73 -9.62 8.74 11.84
CA ILE A 73 -10.22 9.61 10.82
C ILE A 73 -11.71 9.31 10.66
N ARG A 74 -12.10 8.03 10.57
CA ARG A 74 -13.50 7.64 10.39
C ARG A 74 -14.37 7.98 11.60
N LYS A 75 -13.85 7.76 12.81
CA LYS A 75 -14.57 7.97 14.07
C LYS A 75 -14.82 9.46 14.32
N ASP A 76 -13.82 10.30 14.06
CA ASP A 76 -13.85 11.71 14.43
C ASP A 76 -14.39 12.63 13.31
N MET A 77 -14.63 12.11 12.09
CA MET A 77 -15.24 12.90 11.00
C MET A 77 -16.78 12.87 10.94
N ASP A 78 -17.42 11.76 11.33
CA ASP A 78 -18.88 11.56 11.18
C ASP A 78 -19.56 11.60 12.56
N PRO A 79 -19.89 12.79 13.09
CA PRO A 79 -20.50 12.94 14.40
C PRO A 79 -21.94 12.42 14.48
N GLU A 80 -22.61 12.22 13.33
CA GLU A 80 -24.00 11.78 13.27
C GLU A 80 -24.14 10.26 13.26
N SER A 81 -23.19 9.56 12.64
CA SER A 81 -23.06 8.10 12.70
C SER A 81 -21.66 7.73 13.21
N PRO A 82 -21.35 8.03 14.48
CA PRO A 82 -20.03 7.76 15.04
C PRO A 82 -19.77 6.27 15.02
N VAL A 83 -18.64 5.88 14.41
CA VAL A 83 -18.26 4.47 14.32
C VAL A 83 -17.90 3.97 15.70
N THR A 84 -18.66 3.00 16.18
CA THR A 84 -18.36 2.36 17.45
C THR A 84 -17.13 1.48 17.32
N MET A 85 -16.37 1.30 18.41
CA MET A 85 -15.25 0.35 18.45
C MET A 85 -15.68 -1.03 17.95
N LYS A 86 -16.87 -1.48 18.34
CA LYS A 86 -17.45 -2.77 17.92
C LYS A 86 -17.59 -2.87 16.39
N GLU A 87 -18.17 -1.86 15.75
CA GLU A 87 -18.35 -1.85 14.28
C GLU A 87 -17.03 -1.85 13.54
N PHE A 88 -16.06 -1.09 14.05
CA PHE A 88 -14.72 -1.07 13.46
C PHE A 88 -14.00 -2.42 13.62
N PHE A 89 -14.07 -3.04 14.80
CA PHE A 89 -13.51 -4.38 15.03
C PHE A 89 -14.18 -5.43 14.15
N LEU A 90 -15.50 -5.36 13.94
CA LEU A 90 -16.22 -6.26 13.04
C LEU A 90 -15.80 -6.03 11.58
N PHE A 91 -15.64 -4.79 11.14
CA PHE A 91 -15.11 -4.48 9.82
C PHE A 91 -13.71 -5.07 9.64
N LEU A 92 -12.81 -4.84 10.60
CA LEU A 92 -11.45 -5.36 10.60
C LEU A 92 -11.43 -6.89 10.54
N LEU A 93 -12.22 -7.55 11.38
CA LEU A 93 -12.30 -9.01 11.42
C LEU A 93 -12.74 -9.58 10.08
N ARG A 94 -13.69 -8.94 9.40
CA ARG A 94 -14.16 -9.37 8.08
C ARG A 94 -13.10 -9.16 6.99
N VAL A 95 -12.35 -8.06 7.05
CA VAL A 95 -11.22 -7.81 6.13
C VAL A 95 -10.09 -8.82 6.36
N MET A 96 -9.73 -9.08 7.62
CA MET A 96 -8.74 -10.09 7.97
C MET A 96 -9.19 -11.49 7.55
N GLY A 97 -10.46 -11.84 7.76
CA GLY A 97 -11.04 -13.10 7.31
C GLY A 97 -10.96 -13.26 5.79
N LEU A 98 -11.24 -12.21 5.02
CA LEU A 98 -11.07 -12.22 3.57
C LEU A 98 -9.61 -12.44 3.16
N ILE A 99 -8.67 -11.71 3.77
CA ILE A 99 -7.24 -11.88 3.50
C ILE A 99 -6.81 -13.31 3.79
N LEU A 100 -7.25 -13.88 4.90
CA LEU A 100 -6.95 -15.26 5.28
C LEU A 100 -7.49 -16.27 4.24
N ILE A 101 -8.71 -16.07 3.75
CA ILE A 101 -9.30 -16.88 2.68
C ILE A 101 -8.46 -16.78 1.40
N LEU A 102 -8.08 -15.56 1.00
CA LEU A 102 -7.26 -15.35 -0.20
C LEU A 102 -5.88 -16.01 -0.08
N VAL A 103 -5.24 -15.90 1.08
CA VAL A 103 -3.97 -16.58 1.37
C VAL A 103 -4.16 -18.09 1.32
N LEU A 104 -5.24 -18.63 1.90
CA LEU A 104 -5.54 -20.06 1.86
C LEU A 104 -5.77 -20.54 0.43
N CYS A 105 -6.54 -19.80 -0.38
CA CYS A 105 -6.72 -20.08 -1.80
C CYS A 105 -5.39 -20.08 -2.55
N PHE A 106 -4.51 -19.12 -2.28
CA PHE A 106 -3.19 -19.05 -2.89
C PHE A 106 -2.30 -20.24 -2.49
N VAL A 107 -2.31 -20.64 -1.22
CA VAL A 107 -1.57 -21.81 -0.72
C VAL A 107 -2.09 -23.09 -1.37
N ILE A 108 -3.42 -23.29 -1.42
CA ILE A 108 -4.03 -24.45 -2.08
C ILE A 108 -3.68 -24.46 -3.56
N PHE A 109 -3.81 -23.33 -4.24
CA PHE A 109 -3.47 -23.20 -5.66
C PHE A 109 -2.00 -23.51 -5.92
N SER A 110 -1.09 -23.01 -5.08
CA SER A 110 0.35 -23.30 -5.15
C SER A 110 0.63 -24.78 -4.91
N PHE A 111 -0.06 -25.41 -3.96
CA PHE A 111 0.05 -26.84 -3.68
C PHE A 111 -0.44 -27.67 -4.87
N VAL A 112 -1.60 -27.33 -5.45
CA VAL A 112 -2.13 -27.97 -6.66
C VAL A 112 -1.17 -27.81 -7.84
N LEU A 113 -0.64 -26.60 -8.07
CA LEU A 113 0.39 -26.37 -9.09
C LEU A 113 1.66 -27.18 -8.82
N SER A 114 2.07 -27.36 -7.56
CA SER A 114 3.22 -28.19 -7.22
C SER A 114 2.97 -29.68 -7.53
N LEU A 115 1.73 -30.17 -7.38
CA LEU A 115 1.35 -31.53 -7.75
C LEU A 115 1.39 -31.78 -9.26
N PHE A 116 1.07 -30.76 -10.08
CA PHE A 116 1.20 -30.83 -11.54
C PHE A 116 2.62 -30.49 -12.04
N GLY A 117 3.38 -29.69 -11.28
CA GLY A 117 4.69 -29.13 -11.65
C GLY A 117 5.89 -30.05 -11.42
N VAL A 118 5.75 -31.13 -10.64
CA VAL A 118 6.79 -32.18 -10.53
C VAL A 118 7.01 -32.93 -11.86
N GLY A 119 6.09 -32.78 -12.84
CA GLY A 119 6.27 -33.31 -14.19
C GLY A 119 6.88 -32.36 -15.24
N ALA A 120 7.07 -31.06 -14.95
CA ALA A 120 7.29 -30.05 -16.01
C ALA A 120 8.56 -29.20 -15.90
N THR A 121 9.46 -29.47 -14.95
CA THR A 121 10.64 -28.62 -14.70
C THR A 121 12.00 -29.25 -15.02
N ARG A 122 12.04 -30.33 -15.81
CA ARG A 122 13.33 -30.94 -16.21
C ARG A 122 14.09 -30.22 -17.33
N ASP A 123 13.47 -29.31 -18.08
CA ASP A 123 14.12 -28.75 -19.29
C ASP A 123 13.90 -27.25 -19.46
N ILE A 124 14.40 -26.43 -18.52
CA ILE A 124 14.62 -25.00 -18.80
C ILE A 124 16.11 -24.71 -18.60
N PRO A 125 16.87 -24.42 -19.67
CA PRO A 125 18.29 -24.15 -19.57
C PRO A 125 18.55 -22.91 -18.70
N ASP A 126 19.70 -22.95 -18.03
CA ASP A 126 20.30 -21.88 -17.23
C ASP A 126 20.43 -20.58 -18.05
N GLU A 127 19.38 -19.78 -18.06
CA GLU A 127 19.54 -18.34 -18.22
C GLU A 127 20.16 -17.82 -16.93
N ALA A 128 21.30 -17.13 -17.04
CA ALA A 128 22.05 -16.56 -15.93
C ALA A 128 21.09 -15.99 -14.87
N VAL A 129 21.10 -16.63 -13.69
CA VAL A 129 20.14 -16.43 -12.59
C VAL A 129 19.88 -14.96 -12.28
N GLY A 130 20.87 -14.08 -12.51
CA GLY A 130 20.75 -12.62 -12.36
C GLY A 130 19.86 -11.86 -13.38
N LYS A 131 19.69 -12.34 -14.63
CA LYS A 131 18.83 -11.66 -15.62
C LYS A 131 17.34 -11.92 -15.38
N LYS A 132 16.98 -13.16 -15.02
CA LYS A 132 15.59 -13.55 -14.71
C LYS A 132 15.07 -12.86 -13.45
N THR A 133 15.89 -12.76 -12.40
CA THR A 133 15.52 -12.09 -11.14
C THR A 133 15.34 -10.58 -11.34
N THR A 134 16.18 -9.93 -12.14
CA THR A 134 16.07 -8.50 -12.46
C THR A 134 14.79 -8.19 -13.24
N ILE A 135 14.46 -8.98 -14.28
CA ILE A 135 13.23 -8.79 -15.06
C ILE A 135 11.99 -9.05 -14.18
N GLN A 136 12.03 -10.03 -13.28
CA GLN A 136 10.95 -10.27 -12.33
C GLN A 136 10.79 -9.14 -11.32
N ALA A 137 11.89 -8.56 -10.81
CA ALA A 137 11.86 -7.41 -9.91
C ALA A 137 11.23 -6.19 -10.61
N ILE A 138 11.63 -5.89 -11.84
CA ILE A 138 11.05 -4.80 -12.64
C ILE A 138 9.55 -5.05 -12.89
N ARG A 139 9.14 -6.28 -13.23
CA ARG A 139 7.72 -6.63 -13.43
C ARG A 139 6.90 -6.48 -12.14
N ALA A 140 7.39 -7.02 -11.03
CA ALA A 140 6.72 -6.90 -9.73
C ALA A 140 6.55 -5.43 -9.34
N PHE A 141 7.58 -4.64 -9.60
CA PHE A 141 7.62 -3.21 -9.38
C PHE A 141 6.64 -2.42 -10.28
N SER A 142 6.57 -2.70 -11.59
CA SER A 142 5.57 -2.12 -12.48
C SER A 142 4.13 -2.47 -12.07
N ILE A 143 3.91 -3.70 -11.58
CA ILE A 143 2.60 -4.14 -11.08
C ILE A 143 2.21 -3.32 -9.84
N MET A 144 3.12 -3.11 -8.89
CA MET A 144 2.84 -2.34 -7.68
C MET A 144 2.38 -0.91 -7.99
N VAL A 145 2.93 -0.27 -9.01
CA VAL A 145 2.61 1.13 -9.38
C VAL A 145 1.17 1.29 -9.87
N VAL A 146 0.63 0.27 -10.52
CA VAL A 146 -0.77 0.24 -10.98
C VAL A 146 -1.70 -0.24 -9.88
N VAL A 147 -1.27 -1.24 -9.12
CA VAL A 147 -2.07 -1.87 -8.06
C VAL A 147 -2.32 -0.92 -6.89
N ILE A 148 -1.32 -0.13 -6.48
CA ILE A 148 -1.42 0.77 -5.33
C ILE A 148 -2.58 1.77 -5.48
N PRO A 149 -2.69 2.56 -6.57
CA PRO A 149 -3.83 3.48 -6.76
C PRO A 149 -5.19 2.77 -6.77
N ILE A 150 -5.27 1.56 -7.34
CA ILE A 150 -6.52 0.77 -7.36
C ILE A 150 -6.89 0.32 -5.94
N ILE A 151 -5.91 -0.17 -5.18
CA ILE A 151 -6.11 -0.53 -3.78
C ILE A 151 -6.53 0.70 -2.98
N THR A 152 -5.86 1.85 -3.12
CA THR A 152 -6.22 3.08 -2.40
C THR A 152 -7.64 3.52 -2.72
N PHE A 153 -8.05 3.45 -3.99
CA PHE A 153 -9.43 3.73 -4.39
C PHE A 153 -10.43 2.82 -3.67
N LEU A 154 -10.27 1.51 -3.82
CA LEU A 154 -11.20 0.51 -3.28
C LEU A 154 -11.23 0.57 -1.76
N PHE A 155 -10.07 0.66 -1.14
CA PHE A 155 -9.92 0.76 0.30
C PHE A 155 -10.59 2.01 0.87
N SER A 156 -10.47 3.16 0.20
CA SER A 156 -11.13 4.39 0.63
C SER A 156 -12.65 4.28 0.65
N VAL A 157 -13.22 3.66 -0.38
CA VAL A 157 -14.67 3.40 -0.44
C VAL A 157 -15.11 2.38 0.62
N GLN A 158 -14.30 1.34 0.85
CA GLN A 158 -14.56 0.31 1.87
C GLN A 158 -14.54 0.87 3.30
N VAL A 159 -13.53 1.68 3.65
CA VAL A 159 -13.44 2.35 4.95
C VAL A 159 -14.59 3.32 5.15
N GLY A 160 -14.92 4.12 4.12
CA GLY A 160 -16.03 5.04 4.21
C GLY A 160 -17.38 4.35 4.45
N ALA A 161 -17.61 3.23 3.77
CA ALA A 161 -18.83 2.46 3.88
C ALA A 161 -18.84 1.43 5.03
N LEU A 162 -17.72 1.23 5.74
CA LEU A 162 -17.50 0.11 6.69
C LEU A 162 -17.84 -1.27 6.09
N LYS A 163 -17.48 -1.49 4.82
CA LYS A 163 -17.78 -2.73 4.09
C LYS A 163 -16.51 -3.40 3.58
N VAL A 164 -16.47 -4.72 3.65
CA VAL A 164 -15.39 -5.54 3.08
C VAL A 164 -15.28 -5.35 1.58
N PHE A 165 -16.43 -5.27 0.90
CA PHE A 165 -16.51 -5.03 -0.52
C PHE A 165 -17.35 -3.78 -0.80
N PRO A 166 -16.86 -2.87 -1.66
CA PRO A 166 -17.63 -1.70 -2.04
C PRO A 166 -18.81 -2.12 -2.93
N GLY A 167 -20.01 -1.66 -2.60
CA GLY A 167 -21.19 -1.88 -3.44
C GLY A 167 -21.16 -1.02 -4.71
N TRP A 168 -21.87 -1.43 -5.76
CA TRP A 168 -21.94 -0.68 -7.02
C TRP A 168 -22.39 0.78 -6.86
N THR A 169 -23.35 1.03 -5.96
CA THR A 169 -23.81 2.38 -5.62
C THR A 169 -22.68 3.23 -5.05
N ASN A 170 -21.92 2.71 -4.08
CA ASN A 170 -20.80 3.40 -3.45
C ASN A 170 -19.69 3.71 -4.47
N LEU A 171 -19.39 2.76 -5.35
CA LEU A 171 -18.41 2.96 -6.43
C LEU A 171 -18.86 4.05 -7.40
N ARG A 172 -20.13 4.02 -7.82
CA ARG A 172 -20.73 5.03 -8.70
C ARG A 172 -20.70 6.42 -8.05
N ASP A 173 -21.00 6.49 -6.75
CA ASP A 173 -21.01 7.75 -6.00
C ASP A 173 -19.60 8.31 -5.83
N ALA A 174 -18.60 7.45 -5.61
CA ALA A 174 -17.20 7.83 -5.53
C ALA A 174 -16.69 8.37 -6.88
N ILE A 175 -17.01 7.70 -8.00
CA ILE A 175 -16.61 8.15 -9.34
C ILE A 175 -17.26 9.49 -9.73
N LYS A 176 -18.46 9.78 -9.23
CA LYS A 176 -19.13 11.07 -9.48
C LYS A 176 -18.61 12.19 -8.59
N ASP A 177 -17.86 11.88 -7.54
CA ASP A 177 -17.36 12.86 -6.61
C ASP A 177 -16.04 13.47 -7.09
N ARG A 178 -16.09 14.75 -7.44
CA ARG A 178 -14.93 15.50 -7.96
C ARG A 178 -13.81 15.62 -6.93
N GLU A 179 -14.13 15.80 -5.65
CA GLU A 179 -13.15 15.99 -4.59
C GLU A 179 -12.40 14.69 -4.29
N PHE A 180 -13.12 13.57 -4.25
CA PHE A 180 -12.55 12.24 -4.16
C PHE A 180 -11.69 11.90 -5.37
N LEU A 181 -12.19 12.12 -6.60
CA LEU A 181 -11.42 11.84 -7.82
C LEU A 181 -10.15 12.67 -7.91
N LEU A 182 -10.17 13.96 -7.55
CA LEU A 182 -8.97 14.79 -7.54
C LEU A 182 -7.96 14.31 -6.49
N SER A 183 -8.45 13.86 -5.32
CA SER A 183 -7.60 13.31 -4.26
C SER A 183 -6.96 11.99 -4.69
N TRP A 184 -7.73 11.10 -5.31
CA TRP A 184 -7.23 9.85 -5.87
C TRP A 184 -6.28 10.07 -7.06
N LEU A 185 -6.57 11.04 -7.93
CA LEU A 185 -5.71 11.39 -9.06
C LEU A 185 -4.35 11.90 -8.57
N LEU A 186 -4.33 12.66 -7.47
CA LEU A 186 -3.09 13.06 -6.82
C LEU A 186 -2.30 11.83 -6.35
N THR A 187 -2.98 10.84 -5.74
CA THR A 187 -2.36 9.55 -5.42
C THR A 187 -1.71 8.91 -6.63
N LEU A 188 -2.45 8.79 -7.73
CA LEU A 188 -1.97 8.22 -8.98
C LEU A 188 -0.75 8.97 -9.53
N ILE A 189 -0.80 10.31 -9.56
CA ILE A 189 0.29 11.15 -10.08
C ILE A 189 1.57 10.97 -9.24
N VAL A 190 1.48 10.94 -7.92
CA VAL A 190 2.68 10.77 -7.07
C VAL A 190 3.22 9.34 -7.17
N SER A 191 2.35 8.33 -7.24
CA SER A 191 2.79 6.94 -7.45
C SER A 191 3.50 6.75 -8.79
N LEU A 192 2.94 7.30 -9.87
CA LEU A 192 3.58 7.29 -11.21
C LEU A 192 4.81 8.17 -11.26
N GLY A 193 4.78 9.34 -10.64
CA GLY A 193 5.90 10.28 -10.58
C GLY A 193 7.11 9.70 -9.87
N SER A 194 6.90 9.00 -8.76
CA SER A 194 7.99 8.31 -8.05
C SER A 194 8.56 7.15 -8.85
N TYR A 195 7.73 6.48 -9.65
CA TYR A 195 8.18 5.47 -10.61
C TYR A 195 9.06 6.06 -11.70
N VAL A 196 8.60 7.12 -12.36
CA VAL A 196 9.38 7.80 -13.41
C VAL A 196 10.67 8.38 -12.84
N LEU A 197 10.63 8.99 -11.66
CA LEU A 197 11.80 9.55 -10.99
C LEU A 197 12.81 8.44 -10.63
N SER A 198 12.34 7.26 -10.22
CA SER A 198 13.20 6.12 -9.96
C SER A 198 13.97 5.73 -11.22
N PHE A 199 13.30 5.57 -12.38
CA PHE A 199 14.01 5.30 -13.65
C PHE A 199 14.94 6.43 -14.11
N ALA A 200 14.55 7.69 -13.88
CA ALA A 200 15.35 8.84 -14.29
C ALA A 200 16.64 8.98 -13.46
N LEU A 201 16.57 8.75 -12.14
CA LEU A 201 17.73 8.85 -11.25
C LEU A 201 18.64 7.63 -11.31
N ALA A 202 18.05 6.47 -11.56
CA ALA A 202 18.73 5.20 -11.46
C ALA A 202 19.20 4.66 -12.83
N GLY A 203 18.86 5.36 -13.92
CA GLY A 203 19.13 4.94 -15.30
C GLY A 203 18.28 3.74 -15.74
N ILE A 204 18.14 3.50 -17.05
CA ILE A 204 17.58 2.23 -17.54
C ILE A 204 18.71 1.20 -17.42
N PRO A 205 18.59 0.17 -16.55
CA PRO A 205 19.68 -0.77 -16.35
C PRO A 205 19.98 -1.51 -17.64
N ASP A 206 21.23 -1.46 -18.10
CA ASP A 206 21.71 -2.37 -19.13
C ASP A 206 21.92 -3.75 -18.50
N ALA A 207 21.36 -4.78 -19.12
CA ALA A 207 21.36 -6.16 -18.59
C ALA A 207 22.77 -6.78 -18.48
N SER A 208 23.79 -6.05 -18.92
CA SER A 208 25.21 -6.41 -18.90
C SER A 208 25.94 -5.95 -17.62
N GLN A 209 25.36 -5.06 -16.80
CA GLN A 209 26.06 -4.43 -15.67
C GLN A 209 25.31 -4.66 -14.34
N LEU A 210 25.74 -5.67 -13.58
CA LEU A 210 25.20 -5.98 -12.25
C LEU A 210 25.34 -4.82 -11.25
N GLU A 211 26.40 -4.03 -11.39
CA GLU A 211 26.73 -2.88 -10.52
C GLU A 211 25.76 -1.72 -10.75
N THR A 212 25.39 -1.46 -12.01
CA THR A 212 24.36 -0.48 -12.39
C THR A 212 22.97 -0.88 -11.89
N VAL A 213 22.67 -2.19 -11.85
CA VAL A 213 21.44 -2.72 -11.24
C VAL A 213 21.45 -2.56 -9.72
N TYR A 214 22.61 -2.70 -9.07
CA TYR A 214 22.77 -2.48 -7.62
C TYR A 214 22.57 -1.00 -7.25
N GLU A 215 23.23 -0.08 -7.97
CA GLU A 215 23.03 1.37 -7.78
C GLU A 215 21.59 1.77 -8.10
N HIS A 216 20.98 1.15 -9.11
CA HIS A 216 19.60 1.42 -9.47
C HIS A 216 18.64 0.98 -8.38
N SER A 217 18.83 -0.23 -7.86
CA SER A 217 17.97 -0.81 -6.82
C SER A 217 18.14 -0.07 -5.49
N ARG A 218 19.37 0.36 -5.15
CA ARG A 218 19.64 1.21 -3.98
C ARG A 218 18.95 2.57 -4.11
N THR A 219 19.06 3.20 -5.28
CA THR A 219 18.43 4.49 -5.55
C THR A 219 16.92 4.36 -5.53
N ALA A 220 16.35 3.34 -6.15
CA ALA A 220 14.93 3.04 -6.09
C ALA A 220 14.47 2.85 -4.64
N VAL A 221 15.08 1.96 -3.86
CA VAL A 221 14.69 1.74 -2.45
C VAL A 221 14.70 3.05 -1.66
N VAL A 222 15.73 3.89 -1.79
CA VAL A 222 15.81 5.20 -1.11
C VAL A 222 14.73 6.16 -1.63
N VAL A 223 14.56 6.24 -2.95
CA VAL A 223 13.56 7.09 -3.64
C VAL A 223 12.13 6.62 -3.38
N TYR A 224 11.88 5.38 -2.96
CA TYR A 224 10.57 4.91 -2.48
C TYR A 224 10.36 5.09 -0.98
N SER A 225 11.44 4.98 -0.21
CA SER A 225 11.40 5.15 1.25
C SER A 225 11.08 6.59 1.66
N ILE A 226 11.56 7.58 0.91
CA ILE A 226 11.34 9.01 1.22
C ILE A 226 9.89 9.43 0.93
N PRO A 227 9.26 9.05 -0.20
CA PRO A 227 7.84 9.22 -0.44
C PRO A 227 6.95 8.37 0.45
N ALA A 228 7.42 7.24 1.01
CA ALA A 228 6.62 6.43 1.96
C ALA A 228 6.05 7.25 3.12
N LEU A 229 6.77 8.29 3.56
CA LEU A 229 6.32 9.22 4.61
C LEU A 229 5.19 10.15 4.15
N PHE A 230 5.21 10.56 2.89
CA PHE A 230 4.18 11.42 2.27
C PHE A 230 2.98 10.63 1.76
N TYR A 231 3.22 9.38 1.34
CA TYR A 231 2.22 8.49 0.78
C TYR A 231 1.10 8.20 1.77
N GLU A 232 1.37 8.19 3.06
CA GLU A 232 0.33 7.93 4.06
C GLU A 232 -0.68 9.07 4.16
N PHE A 233 -0.21 10.31 4.17
CA PHE A 233 -1.09 11.48 4.03
C PHE A 233 -1.82 11.45 2.69
N LEU A 234 -1.13 11.06 1.63
CA LEU A 234 -1.66 10.98 0.29
C LEU A 234 -2.73 9.88 0.13
N TYR A 235 -2.59 8.75 0.83
CA TYR A 235 -3.52 7.63 0.81
C TYR A 235 -4.68 7.84 1.77
N ALA A 236 -4.48 8.61 2.84
CA ALA A 236 -5.55 9.04 3.74
C ALA A 236 -6.41 10.17 3.18
N LEU A 237 -5.87 10.98 2.26
CA LEU A 237 -6.61 12.07 1.63
C LEU A 237 -7.85 11.59 0.83
N PRO A 238 -7.78 10.55 -0.03
CA PRO A 238 -8.97 9.97 -0.67
C PRO A 238 -10.00 9.44 0.33
N VAL A 239 -9.55 8.83 1.44
CA VAL A 239 -10.44 8.36 2.53
C VAL A 239 -11.21 9.54 3.13
N PHE A 240 -10.49 10.60 3.50
CA PHE A 240 -11.07 11.82 4.03
C PHE A 240 -12.04 12.49 3.05
N ALA A 241 -11.64 12.60 1.78
CA ALA A 241 -12.47 13.20 0.74
C ALA A 241 -13.78 12.44 0.52
N TYR A 242 -13.72 11.11 0.52
CA TYR A 242 -14.89 10.27 0.40
C TYR A 242 -15.84 10.40 1.59
N LEU A 243 -15.30 10.38 2.82
CA LEU A 243 -16.09 10.55 4.05
C LEU A 243 -16.81 11.89 4.08
N ARG A 244 -16.09 12.96 3.79
CA ARG A 244 -16.67 14.30 3.72
C ARG A 244 -17.79 14.41 2.68
N SER A 245 -17.61 13.80 1.51
CA SER A 245 -18.65 13.75 0.48
C SER A 245 -19.93 13.09 0.99
N MET A 246 -19.79 11.96 1.69
CA MET A 246 -20.92 11.25 2.29
C MET A 246 -21.64 12.12 3.31
N ASP A 247 -20.89 12.77 4.21
CA ASP A 247 -21.48 13.63 5.26
C ASP A 247 -22.19 14.84 4.65
N ARG A 248 -21.62 15.47 3.61
CA ARG A 248 -22.26 16.58 2.90
C ARG A 248 -23.57 16.16 2.25
N LYS A 249 -23.59 15.03 1.54
CA LYS A 249 -24.81 14.49 0.91
C LYS A 249 -25.90 14.17 1.94
N ARG A 250 -25.52 13.69 3.13
CA ARG A 250 -26.48 13.47 4.22
C ARG A 250 -27.04 14.77 4.75
N ALA A 251 -26.21 15.79 4.99
CA ALA A 251 -26.65 17.09 5.44
C ALA A 251 -27.62 17.76 4.44
N GLU A 252 -27.36 17.62 3.14
CA GLU A 252 -28.25 18.10 2.05
C GLU A 252 -29.57 17.31 1.96
N SER A 253 -29.63 16.08 2.49
CA SER A 253 -30.82 15.22 2.47
C SER A 253 -31.73 15.34 3.70
N LYS A 254 -31.32 16.12 4.71
CA LYS A 254 -32.16 16.41 5.88
C LYS A 254 -33.11 17.57 5.54
N PRO A 255 -34.43 17.39 5.73
CA PRO A 255 -35.43 18.42 5.44
C PRO A 255 -35.35 19.61 6.41
#